data_AF-A0A958RWV9-F1
#
_entry.id   AF-A0A958RWV9-F1
#
_cell.length_a   1.000
_cell.length_b   1.000
_cell.length_c   1.000
_cell.angle_alpha   90.00
_cell.angle_beta   90.00
_cell.angle_gamma   90.00
#
_symmetry.space_group_name_H-M   'P 1'
#
loop_
_entity.id
_entity.type
_entity.pdbx_description
1 polymer ?
#
loop_
_entity_poly.entity_id
_entity_poly.type
_entity_poly.pdbx_seq_one_letter_code
_entity_poly.pdbx_strand_id
1 'polypeptide(L)' 'ATYDEIIDRKRISYVMADGRQAITDFENVDGKTKVTTTFDAENQNPVEMQKDGWQAILNNFKRYVEG' A
#
# COMPACT_ATOMS: atom_id res chain seq x y z
N ALA A 1 5.81 5.13 12.31
CA ALA A 1 5.71 3.79 11.70
C ALA A 1 7.05 3.10 11.83
N THR A 2 7.05 1.80 11.98
CA THR A 2 8.25 0.96 12.04
C THR A 2 8.18 -0.07 10.94
N TYR A 3 9.25 -0.21 10.14
CA TYR A 3 9.32 -1.22 9.10
C TYR A 3 9.64 -2.59 9.71
N ASP A 4 8.86 -3.60 9.35
CA ASP A 4 9.02 -4.97 9.85
C ASP A 4 9.79 -5.85 8.87
N GLU A 5 9.48 -5.73 7.58
CA GLU A 5 10.09 -6.52 6.52
C GLU A 5 10.29 -5.67 5.27
N ILE A 6 11.51 -5.72 4.72
CA ILE A 6 11.87 -5.08 3.46
C ILE A 6 12.51 -6.15 2.57
N ILE A 7 11.82 -6.50 1.49
CA ILE A 7 12.37 -7.37 0.45
C ILE A 7 12.54 -6.50 -0.79
N ASP A 8 13.79 -6.29 -1.18
CA ASP A 8 14.14 -5.41 -2.30
C ASP A 8 13.28 -5.71 -3.53
N ARG A 9 12.65 -4.66 -4.08
CA ARG A 9 11.77 -4.68 -5.26
C ARG A 9 10.58 -5.66 -5.21
N LYS A 10 10.23 -6.16 -4.02
CA LYS A 10 9.14 -7.14 -3.86
C LYS A 10 8.15 -6.77 -2.77
N ARG A 11 8.62 -6.34 -1.61
CA ARG A 11 7.74 -6.11 -0.44
C ARG A 11 8.26 -5.04 0.50
N ILE A 12 7.33 -4.27 1.02
CA ILE A 12 7.52 -3.37 2.17
C ILE A 12 6.39 -3.65 3.15
N SER A 13 6.71 -4.03 4.39
CA SER A 13 5.77 -4.22 5.49
C SER A 13 6.12 -3.31 6.66
N TYR A 14 5.11 -2.71 7.30
CA TYR A 14 5.30 -1.83 8.43
C TYR A 14 4.09 -1.76 9.36
N VAL A 15 4.37 -1.47 10.64
CA VAL A 15 3.36 -1.12 11.64
C VAL A 15 3.20 0.40 11.70
N MET A 16 1.96 0.87 11.60
CA MET A 16 1.57 2.26 11.77
C MET A 16 1.63 2.70 13.23
N ALA A 17 1.54 4.01 13.49
CA ALA A 17 1.66 4.54 14.86
C ALA A 17 0.53 4.06 15.80
N ASP A 18 -0.62 3.68 15.24
CA ASP A 18 -1.80 3.17 15.95
C ASP A 18 -1.83 1.63 16.04
N GLY A 19 -0.76 0.94 15.63
CA GLY A 19 -0.64 -0.51 15.70
C GLY A 19 -1.22 -1.28 14.51
N ARG A 20 -1.86 -0.61 13.55
CA ARG A 20 -2.34 -1.26 12.31
C ARG A 20 -1.18 -1.63 11.39
N GLN A 21 -1.32 -2.71 10.65
CA GLN A 21 -0.31 -3.13 9.68
C GLN A 21 -0.64 -2.64 8.27
N ALA A 22 0.40 -2.33 7.49
CA ALA A 22 0.28 -2.22 6.05
C ALA A 22 1.43 -2.95 5.34
N ILE A 23 1.07 -3.61 4.24
CA ILE A 23 1.97 -4.37 3.38
C ILE A 23 1.77 -3.87 1.96
N THR A 24 2.85 -3.47 1.30
CA THR A 24 2.87 -3.14 -0.12
C THR A 24 3.72 -4.17 -0.87
N ASP A 25 3.08 -4.86 -1.80
CA ASP A 25 3.69 -5.85 -2.68
C ASP A 25 3.89 -5.27 -4.09
N PHE A 26 5.00 -5.66 -4.71
CA PHE A 26 5.39 -5.31 -6.07
C PHE A 26 5.53 -6.58 -6.89
N GLU A 27 4.67 -6.74 -7.89
CA GLU A 27 4.62 -7.93 -8.73
C GLU A 27 4.87 -7.55 -10.19
N ASN A 28 5.72 -8.29 -10.90
CA ASN A 28 5.82 -8.14 -12.34
C ASN A 28 4.62 -8.81 -13.01
N VAL A 29 3.88 -8.05 -13.82
CA VAL A 29 2.74 -8.52 -14.62
C VAL A 29 2.91 -7.97 -16.03
N ASP A 30 3.21 -8.85 -16.97
CA ASP A 30 3.36 -8.53 -18.40
C ASP A 30 4.26 -7.32 -18.68
N GLY A 31 5.43 -7.27 -18.02
CA GLY A 31 6.40 -6.18 -18.18
C GLY A 31 6.02 -4.87 -17.48
N LYS A 32 4.91 -4.84 -16.73
CA LYS A 32 4.52 -3.76 -15.82
C LYS A 32 4.67 -4.18 -14.37
N THR A 33 4.64 -3.22 -13.45
CA THR A 33 4.62 -3.51 -12.01
C THR A 33 3.21 -3.30 -11.48
N LYS A 34 2.61 -4.36 -10.94
CA LYS A 34 1.39 -4.26 -10.14
C LYS A 34 1.80 -3.95 -8.71
N VAL A 35 1.28 -2.86 -8.18
CA VAL A 35 1.48 -2.45 -6.78
C VAL A 35 0.18 -2.73 -6.03
N THR A 36 0.25 -3.56 -5.00
CA THR A 36 -0.90 -3.92 -4.16
C THR A 36 -0.60 -3.52 -2.73
N THR A 37 -1.51 -2.77 -2.09
CA THR A 37 -1.42 -2.49 -0.65
C THR A 37 -2.53 -3.20 0.10
N THR A 38 -2.16 -4.01 1.09
CA THR A 38 -3.06 -4.60 2.09
C THR A 38 -2.84 -3.87 3.41
N PHE A 39 -3.92 -3.50 4.09
CA PHE A 39 -3.84 -2.77 5.34
C PHE A 39 -4.95 -3.18 6.29
N ASP A 40 -4.70 -3.06 7.59
CA ASP A 40 -5.75 -3.16 8.60
C ASP A 40 -6.59 -1.88 8.59
N ALA A 41 -7.90 -2.05 8.42
CA ALA A 41 -8.82 -0.94 8.49
C ALA A 41 -8.92 -0.43 9.94
N GLU A 42 -9.09 0.88 10.09
CA GLU A 42 -9.45 1.48 11.38
C GLU A 42 -10.98 1.40 11.61
N ASN A 43 -11.43 1.68 12.85
CA ASN A 43 -12.81 1.44 13.30
C ASN A 43 -13.71 2.70 13.35
N GLN A 44 -13.17 3.87 13.04
CA GLN A 44 -13.82 5.19 13.05
C GLN A 44 -14.50 5.51 11.71
N ASN A 45 -13.94 5.11 10.57
CA ASN A 45 -14.54 5.37 9.25
C ASN A 45 -14.95 4.08 8.53
N PRO A 46 -15.94 4.15 7.61
CA PRO A 46 -16.31 3.02 6.78
C PRO A 46 -15.11 2.47 5.99
N VAL A 47 -14.98 1.14 5.95
CA VAL A 47 -13.90 0.45 5.24
C VAL A 47 -13.77 0.91 3.79
N GLU A 48 -14.89 1.16 3.12
CA GLU A 48 -14.87 1.55 1.71
C GLU A 48 -14.30 2.94 1.48
N MET A 49 -14.57 3.88 2.39
CA MET A 49 -13.94 5.20 2.37
C MET A 49 -12.43 5.10 2.56
N GLN A 50 -11.98 4.20 3.44
CA GLN A 50 -10.55 3.97 3.67
C GLN A 50 -9.89 3.38 2.41
N LYS A 51 -10.51 2.38 1.76
CA LYS A 51 -10.01 1.80 0.50
C LYS A 51 -9.90 2.84 -0.61
N ASP A 52 -10.92 3.69 -0.76
CA ASP A 52 -10.92 4.75 -1.76
C ASP A 52 -9.76 5.74 -1.53
N GLY A 53 -9.50 6.09 -0.27
CA GLY A 53 -8.34 6.92 0.11
C GLY A 53 -7.01 6.29 -0.29
N TRP A 54 -6.81 5.01 0.02
CA TRP A 54 -5.60 4.27 -0.39
C TRP A 54 -5.48 4.14 -1.91
N GLN A 55 -6.59 3.88 -2.60
CA GLN A 55 -6.60 3.80 -4.06
C GLN A 55 -6.24 5.15 -4.69
N ALA A 56 -6.68 6.27 -4.13
CA ALA A 56 -6.29 7.61 -4.57
C ALA A 56 -4.77 7.85 -4.41
N ILE A 57 -4.17 7.38 -3.32
CA ILE A 57 -2.71 7.42 -3.11
C ILE A 57 -1.99 6.61 -4.19
N LEU A 58 -2.41 5.36 -4.43
CA LEU A 58 -1.81 4.50 -5.46
C LEU A 58 -1.98 5.09 -6.87
N ASN A 59 -3.12 5.70 -7.16
CA ASN A 59 -3.37 6.38 -8.44
C ASN A 59 -2.42 7.57 -8.63
N ASN A 60 -2.18 8.36 -7.59
CA ASN A 60 -1.23 9.47 -7.65
C ASN A 60 0.22 8.98 -7.78
N PHE A 61 0.59 7.91 -7.08
CA PHE A 61 1.91 7.29 -7.23
C PHE A 61 2.11 6.78 -8.67
N LYS A 62 1.12 6.07 -9.22
CA LYS A 62 1.15 5.62 -10.61
C LYS A 62 1.35 6.79 -11.58
N ARG A 63 0.60 7.88 -11.42
CA ARG A 63 0.76 9.10 -12.23
C ARG A 63 2.15 9.71 -12.11
N TYR A 64 2.76 9.67 -10.93
CA TYR A 64 4.11 10.20 -10.73
C TYR A 64 5.19 9.37 -11.44
N VAL A 65 5.06 8.04 -11.45
CA VAL A 65 6.09 7.15 -12.02
C VAL A 65 5.91 6.84 -13.51
N GLU A 66 4.68 6.98 -14.04
CA GLU A 66 4.36 6.77 -15.46
C GLU A 66 4.16 8.07 -16.25
N GLY A 67 4.08 9.22 -15.56
CA GLY A 67 3.81 10.54 -16.13
C GLY A 67 5.03 11.28 -16.65
#